data_AF-A0A3D5R5T2-F1
#
_entry.id   AF-A0A3D5R5T2-F1
#
_cell.length_a   1.000
_cell.length_b   1.000
_cell.length_c   1.000
_cell.angle_alpha   90.00
_cell.angle_beta   90.00
_cell.angle_gamma   90.00
#
_symmetry.space_group_name_H-M   'P 1'
#
loop_
_entity.id
_entity.type
_entity.pdbx_description
1 polymer ?
#
loop_
_entity_poly.entity_id
_entity_poly.type
_entity_poly.pdbx_seq_one_letter_code
_entity_poly.pdbx_strand_id
1 'polypeptide(L)'
;RKIGYPLFFIGLGFFLYNFLGPAFPGILSHGGFSLGRTTGFLYTSLYGIYGRVTQIFATYVFMFILFGSVMKATGAGEFFVELPYLLTYKTKGAAA
;
A
#
# COMPACT_ATOMS: atom_id res chain seq x y z
N ARG A 1 -11.43 -5.94 17.64
CA ARG A 1 -10.06 -5.45 17.97
C ARG A 1 -9.38 -6.42 18.95
N LYS A 2 -8.70 -7.49 18.48
CA LYS A 2 -7.59 -8.27 19.12
C LYS A 2 -6.99 -9.32 18.14
N ILE A 3 -6.85 -9.00 16.85
CA ILE A 3 -6.34 -9.98 15.85
C ILE A 3 -4.80 -9.91 15.70
N GLY A 4 -4.16 -8.86 16.22
CA GLY A 4 -2.72 -8.62 16.02
C GLY A 4 -1.81 -9.71 16.61
N TYR A 5 -1.99 -10.05 17.89
CA TYR A 5 -1.13 -11.04 18.54
C TYR A 5 -1.30 -12.46 17.99
N PRO A 6 -2.53 -12.99 17.79
CA PRO A 6 -2.70 -14.31 17.18
C PRO A 6 -2.04 -14.41 15.80
N LEU A 7 -2.21 -13.38 14.97
CA LEU A 7 -1.63 -13.37 13.62
C LEU A 7 -0.09 -13.33 13.66
N PHE A 8 0.49 -12.59 14.61
CA PHE A 8 1.94 -12.56 14.80
C PHE A 8 2.50 -13.94 15.15
N PHE A 9 1.90 -14.64 16.12
CA PHE A 9 2.36 -15.97 16.53
C PHE A 9 2.18 -17.00 15.42
N ILE A 10 1.07 -16.95 14.67
CA ILE A 10 0.85 -17.83 13.52
C ILE A 10 1.90 -17.56 12.44
N GLY A 11 2.14 -16.29 12.09
CA GLY A 11 3.16 -15.90 11.11
C GLY A 11 4.57 -16.34 11.53
N LEU A 12 4.91 -16.17 12.80
CA LEU A 12 6.19 -16.63 13.36
C LEU A 12 6.33 -18.15 13.27
N GLY A 13 5.27 -18.90 13.59
CA GLY A 13 5.24 -20.36 13.46
C GLY A 13 5.51 -20.82 12.02
N PHE A 14 4.82 -20.24 11.04
CA PHE A 14 5.04 -20.56 9.62
C PHE A 14 6.41 -20.08 9.11
N PHE A 15 6.92 -18.97 9.63
CA PHE A 15 8.27 -18.52 9.30
C PHE A 15 9.33 -19.52 9.77
N LEU A 16 9.21 -20.04 11.00
CA LEU A 16 10.10 -21.07 11.53
C LEU A 16 9.94 -22.41 10.80
N TYR A 17 8.71 -22.80 10.44
CA TYR A 17 8.43 -24.00 9.65
C TYR A 17 9.17 -24.01 8.31
N ASN A 18 9.35 -22.84 7.69
CA ASN A 18 10.09 -22.70 6.45
C ASN A 18 11.55 -23.25 6.54
N PHE A 19 12.15 -23.20 7.74
CA PHE A 19 13.48 -23.74 8.03
C PHE A 19 13.43 -25.14 8.63
N LEU A 20 12.44 -25.41 9.49
CA LEU A 20 12.28 -26.67 10.21
C LEU A 20 11.54 -27.77 9.41
N GLY A 21 11.18 -27.50 8.15
CA GLY A 21 10.49 -28.43 7.24
C GLY A 21 11.02 -29.87 7.21
N PRO A 22 12.35 -30.12 7.23
CA PRO A 22 12.88 -31.48 7.22
C PRO A 22 12.59 -32.29 8.49
N ALA A 23 12.34 -31.60 9.62
CA ALA A 23 12.04 -32.24 10.90
C ALA A 23 10.57 -32.67 11.03
N PHE A 24 9.69 -32.24 10.13
CA PHE A 24 8.27 -32.61 10.15
C PHE A 24 8.04 -33.94 9.40
N PRO A 25 7.34 -34.92 10.01
CA PRO A 25 7.04 -36.20 9.37
C PRO A 25 5.83 -36.10 8.41
N GLY A 26 5.86 -36.90 7.34
CA GLY A 26 4.74 -37.07 6.41
C GLY A 26 4.64 -35.97 5.34
N ILE A 27 3.40 -35.62 4.96
CA ILE A 27 3.11 -34.69 3.83
C ILE A 27 3.55 -33.24 4.09
N LEU A 28 3.83 -32.90 5.36
CA LEU A 28 4.34 -31.60 5.81
C LEU A 28 5.88 -31.54 5.75
N SER A 29 6.54 -32.62 5.34
CA SER A 29 7.99 -32.59 5.16
C SER A 29 8.35 -31.87 3.87
N HIS A 30 9.28 -30.91 3.95
CA HIS A 30 9.92 -30.31 2.78
C HIS A 30 11.41 -30.13 3.06
N GLY A 31 12.23 -30.00 2.01
CA GLY A 31 13.69 -29.96 2.10
C GLY A 31 14.30 -28.77 2.87
N GLY A 32 13.48 -27.94 3.53
CA GLY A 32 13.91 -26.70 4.17
C GLY A 32 14.30 -25.64 3.15
N PHE A 33 13.95 -24.38 3.43
CA PHE A 33 14.35 -23.25 2.58
C PHE A 33 15.54 -22.53 3.21
N SER A 34 16.54 -22.20 2.39
CA SER A 34 17.66 -21.39 2.86
C SER A 34 17.22 -19.97 3.21
N LEU A 35 17.94 -19.31 4.12
CA LEU A 35 17.66 -17.93 4.51
C LEU A 35 17.64 -17.00 3.29
N GLY A 36 18.60 -17.15 2.36
CA GLY A 36 18.66 -16.36 1.14
C GLY A 36 17.45 -16.52 0.21
N ARG A 37 16.88 -17.74 0.12
CA ARG A 37 15.67 -17.98 -0.66
C ARG A 37 14.44 -17.37 0.00
N THR A 38 14.34 -17.49 1.33
CA THR A 38 13.23 -16.94 2.11
C THR A 38 13.23 -15.41 2.09
N THR A 39 14.38 -14.78 2.32
CA THR A 39 14.50 -13.32 2.26
C THR A 39 14.29 -12.81 0.85
N GLY A 40 14.85 -13.48 -0.16
CA GLY A 40 14.61 -13.15 -1.57
C GLY A 40 13.12 -13.18 -1.92
N PHE A 41 12.38 -14.20 -1.46
CA PHE A 41 10.93 -14.24 -1.64
C PHE A 41 10.22 -13.11 -0.89
N LEU A 42 10.56 -12.86 0.38
CA LEU A 42 9.90 -11.80 1.18
C LEU A 42 10.09 -10.39 0.61
N TYR A 43 11.24 -10.12 -0.01
CA TYR A 43 11.55 -8.79 -0.54
C TYR A 43 11.16 -8.61 -2.00
N THR A 44 11.39 -9.61 -2.85
CA THR A 44 11.22 -9.48 -4.30
C THR A 44 9.84 -9.93 -4.78
N SER A 45 9.12 -10.74 -4.00
CA SER A 45 7.78 -11.19 -4.39
C SER A 45 6.80 -10.03 -4.49
N LEU A 46 5.86 -10.13 -5.44
CA LEU A 46 4.70 -9.24 -5.58
C LEU A 46 3.86 -9.18 -4.29
N TYR A 47 3.77 -10.29 -3.57
CA TYR A 47 3.09 -10.38 -2.27
C TYR A 47 4.03 -10.18 -1.09
N GLY A 48 5.31 -9.91 -1.35
CA GLY A 48 6.30 -9.58 -0.36
C GLY A 48 6.12 -8.16 0.20
N ILE A 49 7.03 -7.78 1.10
CA ILE A 49 6.97 -6.53 1.86
C ILE A 49 6.94 -5.33 0.90
N TYR A 50 7.88 -5.27 -0.06
CA TYR A 50 7.93 -4.17 -1.01
C TYR A 50 6.88 -4.29 -2.12
N GLY A 51 6.60 -5.50 -2.62
CA GLY A 51 5.66 -5.69 -3.72
C GLY A 51 4.28 -5.09 -3.45
N ARG A 52 3.67 -5.45 -2.31
CA ARG A 52 2.34 -4.95 -1.94
C ARG A 52 2.33 -3.45 -1.67
N VAL A 53 3.35 -2.95 -0.98
CA VAL A 53 3.46 -1.52 -0.65
C VAL A 53 3.62 -0.70 -1.93
N THR A 54 4.54 -1.09 -2.81
CA THR A 54 4.77 -0.44 -4.11
C THR A 54 3.52 -0.50 -4.99
N GLN A 55 2.78 -1.61 -4.99
CA GLN A 55 1.52 -1.72 -5.72
C GLN A 55 0.52 -0.64 -5.27
N ILE A 56 0.33 -0.48 -3.95
CA ILE A 56 -0.58 0.55 -3.42
C ILE A 56 -0.09 1.95 -3.80
N PHE A 57 1.20 2.21 -3.70
CA PHE A 57 1.77 3.49 -4.12
C PHE A 57 1.54 3.77 -5.62
N ALA A 58 1.79 2.79 -6.48
CA ALA A 58 1.65 2.95 -7.93
C ALA A 58 0.20 3.08 -8.38
N THR A 59 -0.73 2.32 -7.79
CA THR A 59 -2.13 2.28 -8.24
C THR A 59 -2.98 3.39 -7.63
N TYR A 60 -2.75 3.75 -6.37
CA TYR A 60 -3.61 4.72 -5.68
C TYR A 60 -2.88 6.05 -5.48
N VAL A 61 -1.75 6.04 -4.78
CA VAL A 61 -1.11 7.28 -4.30
C VAL A 61 -0.55 8.11 -5.45
N PHE A 62 0.14 7.46 -6.40
CA PHE A 62 0.77 8.13 -7.52
C PHE A 62 -0.24 8.88 -8.38
N MET A 63 -1.41 8.30 -8.66
CA MET A 63 -2.47 8.95 -9.42
C MET A 63 -2.99 10.23 -8.73
N PHE A 64 -3.20 10.19 -7.41
CA PHE A 64 -3.62 11.38 -6.67
C PHE A 64 -2.57 12.50 -6.69
N ILE A 65 -1.29 12.15 -6.49
CA ILE A 65 -0.19 13.13 -6.52
C ILE A 65 -0.05 13.71 -7.92
N LEU A 66 -0.05 12.86 -8.95
CA LEU A 66 0.06 13.27 -10.34
C LEU A 66 -1.05 14.24 -10.70
N PHE A 67 -2.31 13.87 -10.43
CA PHE A 67 -3.45 14.74 -10.69
C PHE A 67 -3.37 16.06 -9.93
N GLY A 68 -3.02 16.02 -8.63
CA GLY A 68 -2.83 17.24 -7.83
C GLY A 68 -1.73 18.15 -8.37
N SER A 69 -0.61 17.58 -8.82
CA SER A 69 0.49 18.34 -9.42
C SER A 69 0.09 18.96 -10.76
N VAL A 70 -0.66 18.25 -11.59
CA VAL A 70 -1.15 18.75 -12.88
C VAL A 70 -2.13 19.90 -12.65
N MET A 71 -3.09 19.75 -11.73
CA MET A 71 -4.04 20.83 -11.39
C MET A 71 -3.34 22.09 -10.85
N LYS A 72 -2.29 21.90 -10.04
CA LYS A 72 -1.48 23.03 -9.54
C LYS A 72 -0.69 23.70 -10.66
N ALA A 73 -0.11 22.92 -11.57
CA ALA A 73 0.68 23.45 -12.68
C ALA A 73 -0.17 24.18 -13.72
N THR A 74 -1.41 23.75 -13.95
CA THR A 74 -2.32 24.38 -14.92
C THR A 74 -3.09 25.58 -14.34
N GLY A 75 -2.95 25.89 -13.05
CA GLY A 75 -3.74 26.92 -12.38
C GLY A 75 -5.23 26.56 -12.26
N ALA A 76 -5.62 25.32 -12.61
CA ALA A 76 -7.01 24.87 -12.57
C ALA A 76 -7.58 24.94 -11.15
N GLY A 77 -6.73 24.74 -10.13
CA GLY A 77 -7.13 24.88 -8.72
C GLY A 77 -7.66 26.28 -8.40
N GLU A 78 -6.96 27.32 -8.85
CA GLU A 78 -7.35 28.73 -8.65
C GLU A 78 -8.59 29.05 -9.49
N PHE A 79 -8.64 28.57 -10.74
CA PHE A 79 -9.81 28.70 -11.60
C PHE A 79 -11.10 28.14 -10.95
N PHE A 80 -11.04 26.96 -10.32
CA PHE A 80 -12.19 26.38 -9.64
C PHE A 80 -12.61 27.14 -8.37
N VAL A 81 -11.68 27.86 -7.72
CA VAL A 81 -11.99 28.73 -6.58
C VAL A 81 -12.61 30.04 -7.05
N GLU A 82 -12.11 30.63 -8.13
CA GLU A 82 -12.58 31.91 -8.67
C GLU A 82 -13.93 31.78 -9.40
N LEU A 83 -14.21 30.63 -10.03
CA LEU A 83 -15.42 30.41 -10.82
C LEU A 83 -16.72 30.64 -10.03
N PRO A 84 -16.92 30.09 -8.82
CA PRO A 84 -18.08 30.41 -7.97
C PRO A 84 -18.20 31.90 -7.67
N TYR A 85 -17.11 32.58 -7.31
CA TYR A 85 -17.13 34.01 -7.01
C TYR A 85 -17.60 34.83 -8.22
N LEU A 86 -17.12 34.50 -9.42
CA LEU A 86 -17.56 35.14 -10.66
C LEU A 86 -19.06 34.89 -10.95
N LEU A 87 -19.55 33.67 -10.68
CA LEU A 87 -20.95 33.31 -10.91
C LEU A 87 -21.91 34.00 -9.92
N THR A 88 -21.53 34.14 -8.65
CA THR A 88 -22.33 34.81 -7.62
C THR A 88 -22.04 36.31 -7.47
N TYR A 89 -21.15 36.89 -8.29
CA TYR A 89 -20.79 38.32 -8.22
C TYR A 89 -21.99 39.28 -8.26
N LYS A 90 -23.12 38.88 -8.87
CA LYS A 90 -24.35 39.69 -8.95
C LYS A 90 -25.37 39.42 -7.83
N THR A 91 -25.18 38.40 -6.98
CA THR A 91 -26.10 38.08 -5.89
C THR A 91 -25.61 38.70 -4.59
N LYS A 92 -26.52 39.37 -3.85
CA LYS A 92 -26.22 40.15 -2.63
C LYS A 92 -25.78 39.33 -1.41
N GLY A 93 -25.30 38.09 -1.60
CA GLY A 93 -24.86 37.19 -0.52
C GLY A 93 -23.43 36.67 -0.67
N ALA A 94 -22.67 37.10 -1.68
CA ALA A 94 -21.35 36.55 -2.01
C ALA A 94 -20.17 37.10 -1.19
N ALA A 95 -20.41 37.97 -0.21
CA ALA A 95 -19.37 38.54 0.65
C ALA A 95 -19.54 38.07 2.10
N ALA A 96 -18.73 37.08 2.48
CA ALA A 96 -18.27 36.82 3.84
C ALA A 96 -16.86 36.22 3.75
#